data_AF-A0AAE4UBA7-F1
#
_entry.id   AF-A0AAE4UBA7-F1
#
_cell.length_a   1.000
_cell.length_b   1.000
_cell.length_c   1.000
_cell.angle_alpha   90.00
_cell.angle_beta   90.00
_cell.angle_gamma   90.00
#
_symmetry.space_group_name_H-M   'P 1'
#
loop_
_entity.id
_entity.type
_entity.pdbx_description
1 polymer ?
#
loop_
_entity_poly.entity_id
_entity_poly.type
_entity_poly.pdbx_seq_one_letter_code
_entity_poly.pdbx_strand_id
1 'polypeptide(L)'
;MCPDGRVGITEVSTTRRLEAGELDEVTRWAEVIIDLAAGDPAKGVGFGLGSPLATATAFRGLVGWVKGRSGWRQDLDVAIELARDNNPQHFALVFVWTVAAAIQFVVLRADDRALHIGEEVLRTSERVADDNALMFAEYAVGIVLLWLRDAGFRDSGGGSGGPRGRSRPRRG
;
A
#
# COMPACT_ATOMS: atom_id res chain seq x y z
N MET A 1 -25.11 6.17 -20.15
CA MET A 1 -24.20 5.28 -19.38
C MET A 1 -24.74 5.19 -17.96
N CYS A 2 -24.93 3.98 -17.42
CA CYS A 2 -25.47 3.80 -16.07
C CYS A 2 -24.53 4.44 -15.02
N PRO A 3 -25.05 4.92 -13.87
CA PRO A 3 -24.24 5.53 -12.82
C PRO A 3 -23.04 4.67 -12.41
N ASP A 4 -23.21 3.34 -12.33
CA ASP A 4 -22.17 2.40 -11.89
C ASP A 4 -21.03 2.28 -12.89
N GLY A 5 -21.34 2.30 -14.19
CA GLY A 5 -20.31 2.30 -15.25
C GLY A 5 -19.46 3.57 -15.24
N ARG A 6 -20.03 4.72 -14.83
CA ARG A 6 -19.27 5.98 -14.70
C ARG A 6 -18.25 5.92 -13.57
N VAL A 7 -18.58 5.26 -12.46
CA VAL A 7 -17.69 5.11 -11.31
C VAL A 7 -16.46 4.26 -11.69
N GLY A 8 -16.66 3.09 -12.30
CA GLY A 8 -15.54 2.21 -12.69
C GLY A 8 -14.62 2.81 -13.76
N ILE A 9 -15.14 3.43 -14.82
CA ILE A 9 -14.28 4.05 -15.85
C ILE A 9 -13.48 5.23 -15.29
N THR A 10 -14.07 5.98 -14.35
CA THR A 10 -13.36 7.08 -13.68
C THR A 10 -12.21 6.54 -12.84
N GLU A 11 -12.38 5.40 -12.15
CA GLU A 11 -11.32 4.72 -11.40
C GLU A 11 -10.12 4.38 -12.28
N VAL A 12 -10.31 3.68 -13.40
CA VAL A 12 -9.22 3.32 -14.33
C VAL A 12 -8.47 4.56 -14.82
N SER A 13 -9.20 5.64 -15.12
CA SER A 13 -8.60 6.90 -15.55
C SER A 13 -7.83 7.61 -14.43
N THR A 14 -8.19 7.36 -13.17
CA THR A 14 -7.53 7.94 -12.00
C THR A 14 -6.24 7.19 -11.70
N THR A 15 -6.23 5.86 -11.85
CA THR A 15 -5.00 5.04 -11.72
C THR A 15 -3.93 5.48 -12.71
N ARG A 16 -4.30 5.71 -13.98
CA ARG A 16 -3.36 6.26 -14.97
C ARG A 16 -2.79 7.62 -14.60
N ARG A 17 -3.59 8.48 -13.98
CA ARG A 17 -3.12 9.80 -13.51
C ARG A 17 -2.18 9.67 -12.33
N LEU A 18 -2.40 8.72 -11.44
CA LEU A 18 -1.46 8.39 -10.37
C LEU A 18 -0.12 7.96 -10.96
N GLU A 19 -0.12 7.08 -11.95
CA GLU A 19 1.09 6.63 -12.66
C GLU A 19 1.81 7.79 -13.35
N ALA A 20 1.07 8.76 -13.89
CA ALA A 20 1.61 9.98 -14.48
C ALA A 20 2.07 11.04 -13.46
N GLY A 21 1.80 10.84 -12.17
CA GLY A 21 2.13 11.80 -11.10
C GLY A 21 1.22 13.03 -11.03
N GLU A 22 0.03 12.99 -11.64
CA GLU A 22 -0.96 14.08 -11.64
C GLU A 22 -1.73 14.14 -10.32
N LEU A 23 -1.04 14.36 -9.20
CA LEU A 23 -1.59 14.17 -7.84
C LEU A 23 -2.81 15.04 -7.52
N ASP A 24 -2.92 16.23 -8.12
CA ASP A 24 -4.08 17.11 -7.94
C ASP A 24 -5.33 16.54 -8.61
N GLU A 25 -5.21 16.01 -9.82
CA GLU A 25 -6.29 15.31 -10.51
C GLU A 25 -6.64 14.01 -9.79
N VAL A 26 -5.65 13.26 -9.30
CA VAL A 26 -5.90 12.06 -8.48
C VAL A 26 -6.72 12.39 -7.25
N THR A 27 -6.39 13.48 -6.55
CA THR A 27 -7.16 13.93 -5.37
C THR A 27 -8.61 14.22 -5.76
N ARG A 28 -8.80 15.03 -6.81
CA ARG A 28 -10.12 15.45 -7.30
C ARG A 28 -10.99 14.24 -7.67
N TRP A 29 -10.45 13.31 -8.45
CA TRP A 29 -11.23 12.17 -8.93
C TRP A 29 -11.45 11.11 -7.86
N ALA A 30 -10.51 10.93 -6.93
CA ALA A 30 -10.72 10.08 -5.76
C ALA A 30 -11.91 10.56 -4.92
N GLU A 31 -12.02 11.86 -4.65
CA GLU A 31 -13.16 12.43 -3.92
C GLU A 31 -14.48 12.22 -4.67
N VAL A 32 -14.50 12.47 -5.99
CA VAL A 32 -15.67 12.22 -6.83
C VAL A 32 -16.10 10.75 -6.79
N ILE A 33 -15.17 9.80 -6.88
CA ILE A 33 -15.48 8.37 -6.83
C ILE A 33 -16.06 7.99 -5.46
N ILE A 34 -15.48 8.50 -4.36
CA ILE A 34 -15.95 8.23 -3.00
C ILE A 34 -17.39 8.74 -2.80
N ASP A 35 -17.65 9.98 -3.24
CA ASP A 35 -18.98 10.58 -3.15
C ASP A 35 -20.01 9.80 -4.00
N LEU A 36 -19.62 9.38 -5.21
CA LEU A 36 -20.47 8.59 -6.09
C LEU A 36 -20.73 7.18 -5.56
N ALA A 37 -19.72 6.56 -4.94
CA ALA A 37 -19.83 5.25 -4.30
C ALA A 37 -20.78 5.29 -3.09
N ALA A 38 -20.85 6.42 -2.38
CA ALA A 38 -21.72 6.63 -1.22
C ALA A 38 -21.60 5.54 -0.15
N GLY A 39 -20.40 4.99 0.03
CA GLY A 39 -20.09 3.92 0.97
C GLY A 39 -20.38 2.49 0.48
N ASP A 40 -20.91 2.31 -0.73
CA ASP A 40 -21.15 0.99 -1.30
C ASP A 40 -19.89 0.44 -2.02
N PRO A 41 -19.20 -0.57 -1.47
CA PRO A 41 -18.00 -1.14 -2.08
C PRO A 41 -18.29 -1.92 -3.37
N ALA A 42 -19.53 -2.36 -3.61
CA ALA A 42 -19.93 -3.10 -4.81
C ALA A 42 -20.23 -2.17 -5.99
N LYS A 43 -20.40 -0.86 -5.73
CA LYS A 43 -20.81 0.09 -6.76
C LYS A 43 -19.71 0.31 -7.80
N GLY A 44 -20.02 -0.01 -9.05
CA GLY A 44 -19.07 0.07 -10.18
C GLY A 44 -18.10 -1.12 -10.27
N VAL A 45 -18.26 -2.15 -9.41
CA VAL A 45 -17.56 -3.43 -9.57
C VAL A 45 -17.93 -4.04 -10.93
N GLY A 46 -16.91 -4.48 -11.67
CA GLY A 46 -17.06 -5.01 -13.04
C GLY A 46 -16.73 -4.03 -14.16
N PHE A 47 -16.45 -2.76 -13.85
CA PHE A 47 -16.05 -1.73 -14.83
C PHE A 47 -14.62 -1.20 -14.63
N GLY A 48 -13.88 -1.73 -13.64
CA GLY A 48 -12.52 -1.35 -13.27
C GLY A 48 -11.76 -2.52 -12.64
N LEU A 49 -10.66 -2.23 -11.92
CA LEU A 49 -9.77 -3.26 -11.33
C LEU A 49 -10.28 -3.86 -10.02
N GLY A 50 -11.58 -3.79 -9.73
CA GLY A 50 -12.18 -4.23 -8.47
C GLY A 50 -13.13 -3.17 -7.94
N SER A 51 -13.06 -2.90 -6.64
CA SER A 51 -13.91 -1.92 -5.95
C SER A 51 -13.37 -0.51 -6.18
N PRO A 52 -14.11 0.36 -6.90
CA PRO A 52 -13.66 1.73 -7.12
C PRO A 52 -13.51 2.51 -5.81
N LEU A 53 -14.36 2.22 -4.81
CA LEU A 53 -14.32 2.85 -3.50
C LEU A 53 -13.01 2.53 -2.77
N ALA A 54 -12.55 1.28 -2.79
CA ALA A 54 -11.28 0.93 -2.17
C ALA A 54 -10.10 1.59 -2.89
N THR A 55 -10.07 1.57 -4.24
CA THR A 55 -9.02 2.25 -5.02
C THR A 55 -8.97 3.75 -4.74
N ALA A 56 -10.12 4.43 -4.77
CA ALA A 56 -10.19 5.87 -4.52
C ALA A 56 -9.79 6.22 -3.08
N THR A 57 -10.18 5.40 -2.11
CA THR A 57 -9.77 5.58 -0.70
C THR A 57 -8.26 5.39 -0.55
N ALA A 58 -7.67 4.39 -1.21
CA ALA A 58 -6.23 4.17 -1.24
C ALA A 58 -5.48 5.39 -1.81
N PHE A 59 -5.94 5.92 -2.94
CA PHE A 59 -5.32 7.09 -3.58
C PHE A 59 -5.48 8.36 -2.75
N ARG A 60 -6.66 8.54 -2.13
CA ARG A 60 -6.89 9.65 -1.21
C ARG A 60 -5.90 9.57 -0.04
N GLY A 61 -5.68 8.40 0.54
CA GLY A 61 -4.66 8.20 1.58
C GLY A 61 -3.24 8.44 1.06
N LEU A 62 -2.91 7.91 -0.12
CA LEU A 62 -1.59 8.06 -0.75
C LEU A 62 -1.23 9.53 -0.94
N VAL A 63 -2.07 10.25 -1.67
CA VAL A 63 -1.84 11.68 -1.92
C VAL A 63 -1.93 12.49 -0.62
N GLY A 64 -2.73 12.02 0.34
CA GLY A 64 -2.83 12.59 1.68
C GLY A 64 -1.49 12.65 2.39
N TRP A 65 -0.70 11.57 2.39
CA TRP A 65 0.63 11.61 3.02
C TRP A 65 1.64 12.42 2.20
N VAL A 66 1.56 12.40 0.86
CA VAL A 66 2.41 13.25 0.01
C VAL A 66 2.18 14.74 0.32
N LYS A 67 0.92 15.14 0.56
CA LYS A 67 0.54 16.53 0.85
C LYS A 67 0.52 16.87 2.36
N GLY A 68 0.87 15.93 3.23
CA GLY A 68 0.83 16.14 4.69
C GLY A 68 -0.58 16.33 5.28
N ARG A 69 -1.64 15.88 4.61
CA ARG A 69 -3.03 16.00 5.07
C ARG A 69 -3.29 15.06 6.26
N SER A 70 -3.86 15.58 7.34
CA SER A 70 -4.31 14.74 8.46
C SER A 70 -5.29 13.64 8.02
N GLY A 71 -5.28 12.49 8.69
CA GLY A 71 -6.23 11.40 8.43
C GLY A 71 -5.81 10.42 7.34
N TRP A 72 -4.69 10.65 6.63
CA TRP A 72 -4.23 9.75 5.56
C TRP A 72 -4.04 8.29 6.01
N ARG A 73 -3.63 8.05 7.27
CA ARG A 73 -3.49 6.68 7.82
C ARG A 73 -4.83 5.95 7.90
N GLN A 74 -5.88 6.67 8.29
CA GLN A 74 -7.23 6.11 8.36
C GLN A 74 -7.71 5.74 6.95
N ASP A 75 -7.40 6.55 5.94
CA ASP A 75 -7.72 6.22 4.55
C ASP A 75 -7.01 4.92 4.11
N LEU A 76 -5.74 4.71 4.47
CA LEU A 76 -5.05 3.45 4.16
C LEU A 76 -5.72 2.24 4.82
N ASP A 77 -6.05 2.36 6.11
CA ASP A 77 -6.70 1.28 6.86
C ASP A 77 -8.07 0.93 6.27
N VAL A 78 -8.89 1.95 5.97
CA VAL A 78 -10.21 1.75 5.34
C VAL A 78 -10.07 1.13 3.95
N ALA A 79 -9.09 1.55 3.15
CA ALA A 79 -8.86 0.97 1.83
C ALA A 79 -8.51 -0.52 1.90
N ILE A 80 -7.66 -0.93 2.85
CA ILE A 80 -7.33 -2.35 3.07
C ILE A 80 -8.57 -3.16 3.44
N GLU A 81 -9.38 -2.68 4.39
CA GLU A 81 -10.61 -3.39 4.79
C GLU A 81 -11.58 -3.54 3.61
N LEU A 82 -11.78 -2.48 2.81
CA LEU A 82 -12.66 -2.54 1.63
C LEU A 82 -12.14 -3.51 0.55
N ALA A 83 -10.84 -3.74 0.48
CA ALA A 83 -10.22 -4.56 -0.56
C ALA A 83 -10.19 -6.06 -0.20
N ARG A 84 -10.26 -6.41 1.10
CA ARG A 84 -10.23 -7.81 1.57
C ARG A 84 -11.33 -8.70 0.98
N ASP A 85 -12.52 -8.15 0.80
CA ASP A 85 -13.67 -8.88 0.27
C ASP A 85 -13.70 -8.92 -1.27
N ASN A 86 -12.67 -8.40 -1.94
CA ASN A 86 -12.58 -8.35 -3.40
C ASN A 86 -11.78 -9.52 -4.00
N ASN A 87 -11.63 -9.51 -5.32
CA ASN A 87 -10.75 -10.44 -6.01
C ASN A 87 -9.29 -10.26 -5.54
N PRO A 88 -8.48 -11.34 -5.50
CA PRO A 88 -7.11 -11.29 -4.96
C PRO A 88 -6.19 -10.28 -5.65
N GLN A 89 -6.32 -10.10 -6.98
CA GLN A 89 -5.51 -9.14 -7.71
C GLN A 89 -5.77 -7.70 -7.23
N HIS A 90 -7.04 -7.34 -7.01
CA HIS A 90 -7.40 -6.03 -6.47
C HIS A 90 -6.87 -5.82 -5.05
N PHE A 91 -6.99 -6.84 -4.21
CA PHE A 91 -6.48 -6.77 -2.84
C PHE A 91 -4.96 -6.53 -2.82
N ALA A 92 -4.21 -7.24 -3.66
CA ALA A 92 -2.78 -7.04 -3.81
C ALA A 92 -2.43 -5.62 -4.30
N LEU A 93 -3.15 -5.08 -5.29
CA LEU A 93 -2.93 -3.72 -5.79
C LEU A 93 -3.21 -2.65 -4.73
N VAL A 94 -4.31 -2.79 -3.98
CA VAL A 94 -4.62 -1.85 -2.90
C VAL A 94 -3.53 -1.91 -1.82
N PHE A 95 -3.02 -3.10 -1.49
CA PHE A 95 -1.89 -3.22 -0.56
C PHE A 95 -0.61 -2.55 -1.09
N VAL A 96 -0.31 -2.69 -2.38
CA VAL A 96 0.79 -1.99 -3.06
C VAL A 96 0.65 -0.48 -2.92
N TRP A 97 -0.51 0.09 -3.26
CA TRP A 97 -0.73 1.55 -3.25
C TRP A 97 -0.82 2.14 -1.83
N THR A 98 -1.09 1.34 -0.81
CA THR A 98 -1.31 1.82 0.55
C THR A 98 -0.08 1.60 1.43
N VAL A 99 -0.09 0.53 2.22
CA VAL A 99 0.88 0.23 3.27
C VAL A 99 2.26 -0.01 2.68
N ALA A 100 2.35 -0.79 1.60
CA ALA A 100 3.64 -1.10 0.98
C ALA A 100 4.30 0.15 0.36
N ALA A 101 3.54 1.01 -0.34
CA ALA A 101 4.05 2.29 -0.85
C ALA A 101 4.53 3.21 0.29
N ALA A 102 3.74 3.35 1.35
CA ALA A 102 4.11 4.18 2.49
C ALA A 102 5.38 3.66 3.21
N ILE A 103 5.58 2.34 3.27
CA ILE A 103 6.82 1.73 3.76
C ILE A 103 7.98 1.97 2.78
N GLN A 104 7.78 1.74 1.48
CA GLN A 104 8.80 1.92 0.45
C GLN A 104 9.38 3.35 0.46
N PHE A 105 8.52 4.35 0.65
CA PHE A 105 8.92 5.76 0.73
C PHE A 105 9.25 6.22 2.15
N VAL A 106 9.40 5.29 3.11
CA VAL A 106 9.82 5.54 4.50
C VAL A 106 8.89 6.50 5.26
N VAL A 107 7.63 6.56 4.83
CA VAL A 107 6.55 7.31 5.47
C VAL A 107 5.98 6.53 6.66
N LEU A 108 5.95 5.20 6.53
CA LEU A 108 5.67 4.25 7.60
C LEU A 108 6.89 3.37 7.85
N ARG A 109 7.08 2.99 9.12
CA ARG A 109 8.00 1.91 9.48
C ARG A 109 7.30 0.58 9.22
N ALA A 110 8.01 -0.37 8.64
CA ALA A 110 7.49 -1.72 8.51
C ALA A 110 7.34 -2.36 9.90
N ASP A 111 6.23 -3.06 10.11
CA ASP A 111 5.87 -3.71 11.37
C ASP A 111 5.16 -5.05 11.11
N ASP A 112 4.86 -5.78 12.19
CA ASP A 112 4.19 -7.08 12.12
C ASP A 112 2.77 -6.97 11.52
N ARG A 113 2.11 -5.82 11.65
CA ARG A 113 0.80 -5.58 11.04
C ARG A 113 0.91 -5.56 9.51
N ALA A 114 1.89 -4.83 8.98
CA ALA A 114 2.14 -4.79 7.53
C ALA A 114 2.50 -6.19 6.99
N LEU A 115 3.27 -6.98 7.75
CA LEU A 115 3.59 -8.36 7.36
C LEU A 115 2.33 -9.23 7.35
N HIS A 116 1.49 -9.13 8.38
CA HIS A 116 0.26 -9.92 8.46
C HIS A 116 -0.70 -9.63 7.30
N ILE A 117 -0.86 -8.36 6.91
CA ILE A 117 -1.65 -7.99 5.72
C ILE A 117 -1.00 -8.62 4.47
N GLY A 118 0.32 -8.55 4.33
CA GLY A 118 1.04 -9.15 3.21
C GLY A 118 0.87 -10.67 3.10
N GLU A 119 0.90 -11.40 4.23
CA GLU A 119 0.64 -12.83 4.29
C GLU A 119 -0.80 -13.19 3.89
N GLU A 120 -1.76 -12.34 4.27
CA GLU A 120 -3.16 -12.48 3.87
C GLU A 120 -3.30 -12.33 2.35
N VAL A 121 -2.72 -11.27 1.78
CA VAL A 121 -2.70 -11.02 0.33
C VAL A 121 -2.08 -12.21 -0.41
N LEU A 122 -0.89 -12.67 0.00
CA LEU A 122 -0.19 -13.78 -0.64
C LEU A 122 -1.04 -15.05 -0.65
N ARG A 123 -1.64 -15.40 0.49
CA ARG A 123 -2.51 -16.57 0.63
C ARG A 123 -3.73 -16.50 -0.27
N THR A 124 -4.32 -15.32 -0.42
CA THR A 124 -5.47 -15.13 -1.33
C THR A 124 -5.07 -15.25 -2.80
N SER A 125 -3.89 -14.74 -3.18
CA SER A 125 -3.36 -14.83 -4.54
C SER A 125 -2.99 -16.25 -4.94
N GLU A 126 -2.29 -17.00 -4.07
CA GLU A 126 -1.89 -18.40 -4.32
C GLU A 126 -3.10 -19.32 -4.56
N ARG A 127 -4.21 -19.08 -3.84
CA ARG A 127 -5.42 -19.91 -3.94
C ARG A 127 -6.09 -19.84 -5.32
N VAL A 128 -5.92 -18.73 -6.04
CA VAL A 128 -6.65 -18.46 -7.29
C VAL A 128 -5.77 -18.69 -8.53
N ALA A 129 -4.49 -19.03 -8.35
CA ALA A 129 -3.51 -19.23 -9.43
C ALA A 129 -3.50 -18.06 -10.45
N ASP A 130 -3.72 -16.85 -9.94
CA ASP A 130 -3.65 -15.61 -10.73
C ASP A 130 -2.23 -15.06 -10.62
N ASP A 131 -1.47 -15.22 -11.70
CA ASP A 131 -0.06 -14.80 -11.78
C ASP A 131 0.13 -13.30 -11.53
N ASN A 132 -0.84 -12.46 -11.90
CA ASN A 132 -0.76 -11.02 -11.64
C ASN A 132 -0.99 -10.74 -10.16
N ALA A 133 -1.98 -11.38 -9.56
CA ALA A 133 -2.23 -11.26 -8.12
C ALA A 133 -1.03 -11.72 -7.30
N LEU A 134 -0.37 -12.80 -7.72
CA LEU A 134 0.84 -13.31 -7.06
C LEU A 134 2.01 -12.34 -7.22
N MET A 135 2.27 -11.84 -8.42
CA MET A 135 3.33 -10.86 -8.69
C MET A 135 3.20 -9.61 -7.80
N PHE A 136 2.00 -9.01 -7.71
CA PHE A 136 1.79 -7.83 -6.87
C PHE A 136 1.93 -8.16 -5.37
N ALA A 137 1.45 -9.33 -4.95
CA ALA A 137 1.60 -9.79 -3.56
C ALA A 137 3.06 -9.94 -3.17
N GLU A 138 3.86 -10.65 -3.98
CA GLU A 138 5.28 -10.86 -3.75
C GLU A 138 6.07 -9.54 -3.75
N TYR A 139 5.75 -8.62 -4.67
CA TYR A 139 6.35 -7.29 -4.69
C TYR A 139 6.09 -6.52 -3.39
N ALA A 140 4.84 -6.46 -2.94
CA ALA A 140 4.46 -5.74 -1.73
C ALA A 140 5.07 -6.36 -0.47
N VAL A 141 5.00 -7.69 -0.34
CA VAL A 141 5.59 -8.43 0.79
C VAL A 141 7.11 -8.27 0.81
N GLY A 142 7.77 -8.31 -0.35
CA GLY A 142 9.20 -8.10 -0.49
C GLY A 142 9.66 -6.75 0.08
N ILE A 143 8.89 -5.68 -0.17
CA ILE A 143 9.14 -4.36 0.43
C ILE A 143 9.05 -4.45 1.95
N VAL A 144 7.97 -5.02 2.49
CA VAL A 144 7.77 -5.13 3.95
C VAL A 144 8.92 -5.89 4.62
N LEU A 145 9.30 -7.05 4.07
CA LEU A 145 10.38 -7.87 4.60
C LEU A 145 11.75 -7.17 4.54
N LEU A 146 12.03 -6.44 3.45
CA LEU A 146 13.27 -5.69 3.31
C LEU A 146 13.41 -4.65 4.43
N TRP A 147 12.34 -3.91 4.72
CA TRP A 147 12.33 -2.85 5.73
C TRP A 147 12.24 -3.37 7.16
N LEU A 148 11.54 -4.50 7.41
CA LEU A 148 11.54 -5.17 8.71
C LEU A 148 12.95 -5.63 9.11
N ARG A 149 13.71 -6.16 8.15
CA ARG A 149 15.09 -6.60 8.40
C ARG A 149 16.02 -5.43 8.72
N ASP A 150 15.90 -4.31 8.00
CA ASP A 150 16.69 -3.10 8.29
C ASP A 150 16.37 -2.53 9.67
N ALA A 151 15.08 -2.47 10.03
CA ALA A 151 14.62 -2.07 11.34
C ALA A 151 15.24 -2.93 12.47
N GLY A 152 15.19 -4.26 12.35
CA GLY A 152 15.81 -5.17 13.32
C GLY A 152 17.34 -5.03 13.40
N PHE A 153 18.00 -4.74 12.28
CA PHE A 153 19.44 -4.48 12.25
C PHE A 153 19.82 -3.19 12.98
N ARG A 154 19.06 -2.10 12.81
CA ARG A 154 19.28 -0.83 13.54
C ARG A 154 19.07 -0.98 15.03
N ASP A 155 18.03 -1.70 15.43
CA ASP A 155 17.71 -1.93 16.84
C ASP A 155 18.77 -2.82 17.52
N SER A 156 19.36 -3.77 16.78
CA SER A 156 20.45 -4.64 17.25
C SER A 156 21.84 -3.99 17.19
N GLY A 157 22.05 -3.06 16.25
CA GLY A 157 23.32 -2.37 15.99
C GLY A 157 23.64 -1.23 16.96
N GLY A 158 22.69 -0.82 17.79
CA GLY A 158 22.91 0.13 18.90
C GLY A 158 23.77 -0.42 20.05
N GLY A 159 24.13 -1.70 20.01
CA GLY A 159 24.75 -2.42 21.12
C GLY A 159 26.02 -3.22 20.80
N SER A 160 26.95 -2.74 19.96
CA SER A 160 28.40 -3.02 20.13
C SER A 160 29.24 -2.42 19.01
N GLY A 161 29.96 -1.35 19.31
CA GLY A 161 30.93 -0.75 18.39
C GLY A 161 31.94 0.17 19.06
N GLY A 162 32.26 -0.05 20.34
CA GLY A 162 33.36 0.65 21.00
C GLY A 162 34.70 0.16 20.43
N PRO A 163 35.65 1.06 20.07
CA PRO A 163 36.91 0.64 19.47
C PRO A 163 37.70 -0.21 20.46
N ARG A 164 37.97 -1.47 20.08
CA ARG A 164 38.91 -2.34 20.80
C ARG A 164 40.29 -1.69 20.73
N GLY A 165 40.66 -1.00 21.80
CA GLY A 165 42.02 -0.50 22.00
C GLY A 165 43.00 -1.66 21.93
N ARG A 166 43.76 -1.75 20.84
CA ARG A 166 44.94 -2.60 20.76
C ARG A 166 46.00 -1.99 21.67
N SER A 167 46.16 -2.57 22.85
CA SER A 167 47.32 -2.36 23.72
C SER A 167 48.59 -2.80 22.97
N ARG A 168 49.46 -1.82 22.67
CA ARG A 168 50.83 -2.08 22.21
C ARG A 168 51.63 -2.66 23.38
N PRO A 169 52.44 -3.72 23.19
CA PRO A 169 53.37 -4.15 24.22
C PRO A 169 54.52 -3.14 24.31
N ARG A 170 54.76 -2.64 25.53
CA ARG A 170 55.97 -1.89 25.87
C ARG A 170 57.16 -2.83 25.78
N ARG A 171 58.16 -2.45 24.99
CA ARG A 171 59.51 -3.02 25.06
C ARG A 171 60.09 -2.73 26.46
N GLY A 172 60.57 -3.78 27.09
CA GLY A 172 61.47 -3.79 28.24
C GLY A 172 62.39 -4.97 28.06
#